data_AF-A0A964Q273-F1
#
_entry.id   AF-A0A964Q273-F1
#
_cell.length_a   1.000
_cell.length_b   1.000
_cell.length_c   1.000
_cell.angle_alpha   90.00
_cell.angle_beta   90.00
_cell.angle_gamma   90.00
#
_symmetry.space_group_name_H-M   'P 1'
#
loop_
_entity.id
_entity.type
_entity.pdbx_description
1 polymer ?
#
loop_
_entity_poly.entity_id
_entity_poly.type
_entity_poly.pdbx_seq_one_letter_code
_entity_poly.pdbx_strand_id
1 'polypeptide(L)'
;MNCADFQTLCLQAENPQGVSPAEGHTKQCPACAAFLKKLARLEEQLARLTPPTAVISPQQRLNQIVTRLEPAALSEPSAPISPLLRFRRFDKDRGRKKLALAVALVAFLLTMAGGLSFWPKPVDRETLAGLRAERDSVLKRSKGSAAKLESLFRLAKESEREARDLASRGDVRRLALLASFHQELLGKDLDRALANSFDISRDRLTDFTQDRSRAESDFQRLAAQHADQPEVLQSLELIAQASKAAEQKLRQAMAG
;
A
#
# COMPACT_ATOMS: atom_id res chain seq x y z
N MET A 1 13.43 -19.64 -35.43
CA MET A 1 12.38 -19.03 -34.58
C MET A 1 13.06 -18.05 -33.64
N ASN A 2 12.58 -16.81 -33.56
CA ASN A 2 13.19 -15.80 -32.68
C ASN A 2 12.73 -16.01 -31.23
N CYS A 3 13.56 -15.57 -30.27
CA CYS A 3 13.25 -15.71 -28.84
C CYS A 3 11.94 -14.98 -28.45
N ALA A 4 11.63 -13.85 -29.10
CA ALA A 4 10.38 -13.11 -28.87
C ALA A 4 9.14 -13.89 -29.33
N ASP A 5 9.21 -14.52 -30.50
CA ASP A 5 8.12 -15.35 -31.03
C ASP A 5 7.89 -16.58 -30.15
N PHE A 6 8.97 -17.19 -29.66
CA PHE A 6 8.90 -18.31 -28.72
C PHE A 6 8.25 -17.92 -27.39
N GLN A 7 8.66 -16.79 -26.80
CA GLN A 7 8.08 -16.30 -25.54
C GLN A 7 6.59 -15.98 -25.70
N THR A 8 6.20 -15.37 -26.83
CA THR A 8 4.81 -15.04 -27.11
C THR A 8 3.95 -16.29 -27.26
N LEU A 9 4.48 -17.30 -27.96
CA LEU A 9 3.81 -18.58 -28.16
C LEU A 9 3.66 -19.35 -26.84
N CYS A 10 4.67 -19.34 -25.98
CA CYS A 10 4.59 -19.94 -24.64
C CYS A 10 3.58 -19.25 -23.72
N LEU A 11 3.41 -17.93 -23.82
CA LEU A 11 2.44 -17.18 -23.02
C LEU A 11 0.99 -17.33 -23.51
N GLN A 12 0.80 -17.68 -24.79
CA GLN A 12 -0.52 -17.89 -25.39
C GLN A 12 -1.01 -19.34 -25.28
N ALA A 13 -0.12 -20.29 -24.98
CA ALA A 13 -0.49 -21.69 -24.82
C ALA A 13 -1.16 -21.92 -23.46
N GLU A 14 -2.31 -22.61 -23.46
CA GLU A 14 -3.00 -23.03 -22.23
C GLU A 14 -2.17 -24.01 -21.38
N ASN A 15 -1.19 -24.68 -22.00
CA ASN A 15 -0.19 -25.50 -21.33
C ASN A 15 1.19 -25.24 -21.96
N PRO A 16 2.06 -24.44 -21.34
CA PRO A 16 3.36 -24.08 -21.90
C PRO A 16 4.34 -25.26 -21.97
N GLN A 17 4.06 -26.36 -21.26
CA GLN A 17 4.86 -27.58 -21.29
C GLN A 17 4.49 -28.53 -22.45
N GLY A 18 3.29 -28.39 -23.02
CA GLY A 18 2.78 -29.25 -24.11
C GLY A 18 3.13 -28.77 -25.52
N VAL A 19 3.89 -27.68 -25.65
CA VAL A 19 4.19 -27.04 -26.93
C VAL A 19 5.31 -27.80 -27.66
N SER A 20 4.93 -28.75 -28.52
CA SER A 20 5.83 -29.60 -29.32
C SER A 20 6.95 -28.88 -30.14
N PRO A 21 6.82 -27.62 -30.62
CA PRO A 21 7.96 -26.94 -31.26
C PRO A 21 9.05 -26.41 -30.29
N ALA A 22 8.93 -26.62 -28.97
CA ALA A 22 9.84 -26.06 -27.97
C ALA A 22 11.18 -26.81 -27.77
N GLU A 23 11.26 -28.10 -28.12
CA GLU A 23 12.45 -28.92 -27.78
C GLU A 23 13.70 -28.52 -28.57
N GLY A 24 13.55 -28.11 -29.83
CA GLY A 24 14.67 -27.70 -30.68
C GLY A 24 15.28 -26.35 -30.26
N HIS A 25 14.43 -25.38 -29.96
CA HIS A 25 14.86 -24.01 -29.62
C HIS A 25 15.42 -23.91 -28.20
N THR A 26 14.85 -24.63 -27.24
CA THR A 26 15.30 -24.61 -25.83
C THR A 26 16.65 -25.30 -25.64
N LYS A 27 17.01 -26.26 -26.50
CA LYS A 27 18.36 -26.85 -26.55
C LYS A 27 19.41 -25.87 -27.08
N GLN A 28 19.02 -24.93 -27.95
CA GLN A 28 19.93 -23.96 -28.57
C GLN A 28 20.00 -22.63 -27.80
N CYS A 29 18.99 -22.30 -26.99
CA CYS A 29 18.92 -21.04 -26.25
C CYS A 29 18.68 -21.28 -24.74
N PRO A 30 19.72 -21.15 -23.89
CA PRO A 30 19.59 -21.40 -22.45
C PRO A 30 18.71 -20.36 -21.75
N ALA A 31 18.61 -19.14 -22.29
CA ALA A 31 17.73 -18.10 -21.75
C ALA A 31 16.24 -18.47 -21.90
N CYS A 32 15.85 -19.04 -23.04
CA CYS A 32 14.49 -19.53 -23.28
C CYS A 32 14.17 -20.77 -22.44
N ALA A 33 15.15 -21.63 -22.18
CA ALA A 33 14.99 -22.77 -21.26
C ALA A 33 14.79 -22.32 -19.80
N ALA A 34 15.52 -21.29 -19.34
CA ALA A 34 15.32 -20.70 -18.01
C ALA A 34 13.96 -20.00 -17.89
N PHE A 35 13.49 -19.36 -18.95
CA PHE A 35 12.16 -18.74 -19.03
C PHE A 35 11.03 -19.77 -18.87
N LEU A 36 11.09 -20.89 -19.59
CA LEU A 36 10.12 -21.98 -19.43
C LEU A 36 10.06 -22.54 -18.00
N LYS A 37 11.22 -22.76 -17.36
CA LYS A 37 11.28 -23.24 -15.97
C LYS A 37 10.64 -22.25 -15.00
N LYS A 38 10.80 -20.94 -15.24
CA LYS A 38 10.15 -19.89 -14.44
C LYS A 38 8.64 -19.88 -14.64
N LEU A 39 8.17 -20.02 -15.88
CA LEU A 39 6.73 -20.10 -16.18
C LEU A 39 6.09 -21.31 -15.50
N ALA A 40 6.67 -22.50 -15.64
CA ALA A 40 6.18 -23.71 -14.99
C ALA A 40 6.08 -23.56 -13.46
N ARG A 41 7.08 -22.92 -12.83
CA ARG A 41 7.07 -22.66 -11.39
C ARG A 41 5.97 -21.67 -10.97
N LEU A 42 5.69 -20.66 -11.80
CA LEU A 42 4.62 -19.71 -11.56
C LEU A 42 3.23 -20.35 -11.70
N GLU A 43 3.05 -21.22 -12.69
CA GLU A 43 1.80 -21.98 -12.87
C GLU A 43 1.54 -22.93 -11.69
N GLU A 44 2.57 -23.61 -11.19
CA GLU A 44 2.45 -24.47 -10.00
C GLU A 44 2.13 -23.65 -8.74
N GLN A 45 2.70 -22.45 -8.62
CA GLN A 45 2.38 -21.53 -7.52
C GLN A 45 0.95 -20.98 -7.62
N LEU A 46 0.48 -20.65 -8.82
CA LEU A 46 -0.90 -20.22 -9.08
C LEU A 46 -1.90 -21.34 -8.79
N ALA A 47 -1.60 -22.58 -9.17
CA ALA A 47 -2.44 -23.74 -8.88
C ALA A 47 -2.57 -24.03 -7.37
N ARG A 48 -1.57 -23.62 -6.57
CA ARG A 48 -1.58 -23.74 -5.10
C ARG A 48 -2.28 -22.59 -4.38
N LEU A 49 -2.62 -21.50 -5.09
CA LEU A 49 -3.51 -20.48 -4.54
C LEU A 49 -4.92 -21.04 -4.55
N THR A 50 -5.37 -21.51 -3.39
CA THR A 50 -6.77 -21.90 -3.17
C THR A 50 -7.68 -20.76 -3.62
N PRO A 51 -8.64 -20.99 -4.53
CA PRO A 51 -9.63 -19.97 -4.83
C PRO A 51 -10.41 -19.68 -3.53
N PRO A 52 -10.69 -18.40 -3.20
CA PRO A 52 -11.61 -18.12 -2.12
C PRO A 52 -12.93 -18.79 -2.47
N THR A 53 -13.36 -19.74 -1.65
CA THR A 53 -14.68 -20.36 -1.71
C THR A 53 -15.73 -19.29 -1.45
N ALA A 54 -16.07 -18.54 -2.49
CA ALA A 54 -17.23 -17.67 -2.47
C ALA A 54 -18.47 -18.57 -2.56
N VAL A 55 -19.17 -18.72 -1.43
CA VAL A 55 -20.49 -19.38 -1.28
C VAL A 55 -21.61 -18.61 -2.02
N ILE A 56 -21.27 -17.79 -3.01
CA ILE A 56 -22.21 -16.90 -3.70
C ILE A 56 -21.97 -17.05 -5.19
N SER A 57 -23.00 -17.49 -5.90
CA SER A 57 -22.92 -17.71 -7.33
C SER A 57 -22.56 -16.39 -8.05
N PRO A 58 -21.82 -16.45 -9.18
CA PRO A 58 -21.47 -15.25 -9.96
C PRO A 58 -22.68 -14.39 -10.33
N GLN A 59 -23.85 -15.01 -10.50
CA GLN A 59 -25.12 -14.37 -10.80
C GLN A 59 -25.66 -13.53 -9.62
N GLN A 60 -25.52 -14.00 -8.37
CA GLN A 60 -25.92 -13.23 -7.19
C GLN A 60 -25.04 -11.99 -6.98
N ARG A 61 -23.75 -12.09 -7.31
CA ARG A 61 -22.81 -10.95 -7.24
C ARG A 61 -23.13 -9.89 -8.30
N LEU A 62 -23.49 -10.31 -9.52
CA LEU A 62 -23.96 -9.41 -10.58
C LEU A 62 -25.27 -8.72 -10.19
N ASN A 63 -26.23 -9.44 -9.61
CA ASN A 63 -27.50 -8.84 -9.17
C ASN A 63 -27.33 -7.82 -8.03
N GLN A 64 -26.39 -8.03 -7.10
CA GLN A 64 -26.06 -7.04 -6.06
C GLN A 64 -25.36 -5.79 -6.61
N ILE A 65 -24.64 -5.91 -7.71
CA ILE A 65 -24.00 -4.76 -8.38
C ILE A 65 -25.04 -3.97 -9.18
N VAL A 66 -25.96 -4.65 -9.88
CA VAL A 66 -27.05 -4.01 -10.64
C VAL A 66 -28.01 -3.28 -9.71
N THR A 67 -28.42 -3.89 -8.59
CA THR A 67 -29.32 -3.26 -7.61
C THR A 67 -28.69 -2.09 -6.84
N ARG A 68 -27.35 -1.98 -6.80
CA ARG A 68 -26.64 -0.83 -6.19
C ARG A 68 -26.36 0.30 -7.17
N LEU A 69 -26.65 0.12 -8.47
CA LEU A 69 -26.41 1.10 -9.52
C LEU A 69 -27.67 1.83 -10.01
N GLU A 70 -28.86 1.52 -9.47
CA GLU A 70 -30.06 2.31 -9.75
C GLU A 70 -30.19 3.48 -8.76
N PRO A 71 -30.09 4.75 -9.22
CA PRO A 71 -30.61 5.86 -8.46
C PRO A 71 -32.14 5.89 -8.59
N ALA A 72 -32.79 6.06 -7.44
CA ALA A 72 -34.22 6.32 -7.33
C ALA A 72 -34.70 7.40 -8.31
N ALA A 73 -35.63 7.05 -9.19
CA ALA A 73 -36.50 8.01 -9.86
C ALA A 73 -37.87 7.36 -10.16
N LEU A 74 -38.81 7.67 -9.26
CA LEU A 74 -40.21 7.99 -9.52
C LEU A 74 -41.18 6.88 -9.93
N SER A 75 -42.08 6.65 -8.98
CA SER A 75 -43.34 5.91 -9.00
C SER A 75 -44.37 6.51 -9.98
N GLU A 76 -44.87 5.66 -10.89
CA GLU A 76 -46.26 5.51 -11.42
C GLU A 76 -47.00 6.70 -12.11
N PRO A 77 -48.07 6.49 -12.94
CA PRO A 77 -48.91 5.29 -13.14
C PRO A 77 -49.24 4.92 -14.62
N SER A 78 -50.25 4.05 -14.76
CA SER A 78 -50.64 3.11 -15.81
C SER A 78 -51.51 3.63 -16.99
N ALA A 79 -51.38 2.90 -18.13
CA ALA A 79 -52.35 2.59 -19.21
C ALA A 79 -52.86 3.71 -20.16
N PRO A 80 -53.51 3.41 -21.32
CA PRO A 80 -53.51 2.22 -22.20
C PRO A 80 -53.29 2.51 -23.73
N ILE A 81 -52.91 1.45 -24.46
CA ILE A 81 -53.28 1.05 -25.85
C ILE A 81 -53.69 2.13 -26.89
N SER A 82 -52.94 2.20 -28.01
CA SER A 82 -53.38 1.99 -29.42
C SER A 82 -52.56 2.85 -30.42
N PRO A 83 -52.66 2.64 -31.75
CA PRO A 83 -51.53 2.18 -32.58
C PRO A 83 -51.14 3.22 -33.65
N LEU A 84 -50.25 2.82 -34.57
CA LEU A 84 -49.82 3.53 -35.79
C LEU A 84 -48.50 4.29 -35.59
N LEU A 85 -47.41 3.67 -36.05
CA LEU A 85 -46.67 4.14 -37.21
C LEU A 85 -45.61 3.09 -37.58
N ARG A 86 -45.87 2.40 -38.69
CA ARG A 86 -44.88 1.55 -39.37
C ARG A 86 -43.74 2.44 -39.87
N PHE A 87 -42.60 2.45 -39.18
CA PHE A 87 -41.33 2.89 -39.77
C PHE A 87 -40.47 1.68 -40.14
N ARG A 88 -40.63 1.35 -41.42
CA ARG A 88 -39.66 0.77 -42.36
C ARG A 88 -38.26 0.56 -41.79
N ARG A 89 -37.88 -0.72 -41.72
CA ARG A 89 -36.50 -1.21 -41.48
C ARG A 89 -35.52 -0.46 -42.40
N PHE A 90 -34.53 0.18 -41.79
CA PHE A 90 -33.26 0.51 -42.45
C PHE A 90 -32.13 0.07 -41.53
N ASP A 91 -31.27 -0.80 -42.06
CA ASP A 91 -30.05 -1.32 -41.44
C ASP A 91 -29.15 -0.20 -40.91
N LYS A 92 -29.25 0.09 -39.61
CA LYS A 92 -28.43 1.14 -38.95
C LYS A 92 -27.75 0.65 -37.67
N ASP A 93 -27.53 -0.65 -37.53
CA ASP A 93 -26.87 -1.25 -36.35
C ASP A 93 -25.34 -1.34 -36.46
N ARG A 94 -24.75 -1.16 -37.64
CA ARG A 94 -23.28 -1.20 -37.80
C ARG A 94 -22.57 0.12 -37.45
N GLY A 95 -23.28 1.26 -37.52
CA GLY A 95 -22.70 2.57 -37.21
C GLY A 95 -22.66 2.89 -35.71
N ARG A 96 -23.73 2.56 -34.97
CA ARG A 96 -23.85 2.85 -33.53
C ARG A 96 -22.91 2.02 -32.67
N LYS A 97 -22.59 0.79 -33.08
CA LYS A 97 -21.60 -0.06 -32.39
C LYS A 97 -20.18 0.53 -32.45
N LYS A 98 -19.80 1.17 -33.56
CA LYS A 98 -18.50 1.85 -33.69
C LYS A 98 -18.40 3.10 -32.79
N LEU A 99 -19.50 3.83 -32.67
CA LEU A 99 -19.60 5.00 -31.79
C LEU A 99 -19.57 4.61 -30.31
N ALA A 100 -20.31 3.56 -29.93
CA ALA A 100 -20.29 3.03 -28.56
C ALA A 100 -18.90 2.50 -28.17
N LEU A 101 -18.20 1.84 -29.08
CA LEU A 101 -16.85 1.34 -28.85
C LEU A 101 -15.83 2.48 -28.69
N ALA A 102 -15.93 3.53 -29.53
CA ALA A 102 -15.07 4.71 -29.40
C ALA A 102 -15.30 5.44 -28.06
N VAL A 103 -16.56 5.60 -27.64
CA VAL A 103 -16.91 6.24 -26.36
C VAL A 103 -16.43 5.39 -25.17
N ALA A 104 -16.61 4.06 -25.21
CA ALA A 104 -16.10 3.17 -24.18
C ALA A 104 -14.57 3.20 -24.08
N LEU A 105 -13.87 3.30 -25.22
CA LEU A 105 -12.42 3.37 -25.27
C LEU A 105 -11.91 4.72 -24.72
N VAL A 106 -12.57 5.83 -25.04
CA VAL A 106 -12.26 7.15 -24.44
C VAL A 106 -12.54 7.15 -22.93
N ALA A 107 -13.65 6.59 -22.47
CA ALA A 107 -13.95 6.47 -21.05
C ALA A 107 -12.93 5.58 -20.31
N PHE A 108 -12.47 4.49 -20.94
CA PHE A 108 -11.42 3.64 -20.40
C PHE A 108 -10.06 4.35 -20.34
N LEU A 109 -9.69 5.11 -21.37
CA LEU A 109 -8.47 5.92 -21.36
C LEU A 109 -8.53 7.03 -20.30
N LEU A 110 -9.68 7.68 -20.12
CA LEU A 110 -9.86 8.71 -19.09
C LEU A 110 -9.82 8.12 -17.68
N THR A 111 -10.39 6.94 -17.45
CA THR A 111 -10.30 6.26 -16.15
C THR A 111 -8.89 5.75 -15.86
N MET A 112 -8.15 5.26 -16.86
CA MET A 112 -6.73 4.89 -16.72
C MET A 112 -5.84 6.11 -16.48
N ALA A 113 -6.02 7.20 -17.24
CA ALA A 113 -5.27 8.44 -17.04
C ALA A 113 -5.58 9.11 -15.69
N GLY A 114 -6.85 9.08 -15.28
CA GLY A 114 -7.28 9.52 -13.95
C GLY A 114 -6.70 8.64 -12.83
N GLY A 115 -6.70 7.33 -13.02
CA GLY A 115 -6.12 6.36 -12.08
C GLY A 115 -4.62 6.52 -11.90
N LEU A 116 -3.88 6.77 -12.98
CA LEU A 116 -2.44 7.05 -12.94
C LEU A 116 -2.11 8.39 -12.30
N SER A 117 -2.97 9.40 -12.47
CA SER A 117 -2.81 10.71 -11.81
C SER A 117 -3.03 10.63 -10.29
N PHE A 118 -3.70 9.58 -9.81
CA PHE A 118 -3.88 9.31 -8.39
C PHE A 118 -2.77 8.43 -7.80
N TRP A 119 -1.75 8.07 -8.58
CA TRP A 119 -0.63 7.28 -8.07
C TRP A 119 0.16 8.13 -7.05
N PRO A 120 0.32 7.66 -5.80
CA PRO A 120 1.06 8.42 -4.81
C PRO A 120 2.50 8.59 -5.29
N LYS A 121 2.97 9.84 -5.37
CA LYS A 121 4.37 10.13 -5.66
C LYS A 121 5.26 9.40 -4.64
N PRO A 122 6.35 8.75 -5.07
CA PRO A 122 7.28 8.14 -4.13
C PRO A 122 7.78 9.22 -3.17
N VAL A 123 7.69 8.94 -1.87
CA VAL A 123 8.17 9.87 -0.84
C VAL A 123 9.68 9.68 -0.72
N ASP A 124 10.42 10.78 -0.86
CA ASP A 124 11.87 10.79 -0.69
C ASP A 124 12.25 10.60 0.79
N ARG A 125 12.64 9.39 1.18
CA ARG A 125 13.04 9.08 2.56
C ARG A 125 14.52 9.38 2.85
N GLU A 126 15.25 9.95 1.91
CA GLU A 126 16.65 10.34 2.09
C GLU A 126 16.78 11.73 2.71
N THR A 127 15.68 12.47 2.80
CA THR A 127 15.63 13.81 3.38
C THR A 127 14.68 13.89 4.57
N LEU A 128 15.01 14.75 5.53
CA LEU A 128 14.13 15.04 6.67
C LEU A 128 12.77 15.59 6.21
N ALA A 129 12.75 16.35 5.12
CA ALA A 129 11.53 16.89 4.53
C ALA A 129 10.58 15.79 4.04
N GLY A 130 11.11 14.73 3.41
CA GLY A 130 10.26 13.63 2.97
C GLY A 130 9.83 12.71 4.11
N LEU A 131 10.65 12.49 5.15
CA LEU A 131 10.20 11.83 6.38
C LEU A 131 9.03 12.59 7.06
N ARG A 132 9.13 13.92 7.12
CA ARG A 132 8.02 14.78 7.59
C ARG A 132 6.80 14.69 6.70
N ALA A 133 6.97 14.71 5.37
CA ALA A 133 5.87 14.59 4.43
C ALA A 133 5.14 13.23 4.55
N GLU A 134 5.89 12.14 4.77
CA GLU A 134 5.33 10.83 5.05
C GLU A 134 4.52 10.84 6.36
N ARG A 135 5.13 11.32 7.45
CA ARG A 135 4.43 11.50 8.73
C ARG A 135 3.14 12.27 8.53
N ASP A 136 3.19 13.44 7.91
CA ASP A 136 2.03 14.31 7.71
C ASP A 136 0.97 13.62 6.86
N SER A 137 1.37 12.85 5.85
CA SER A 137 0.46 12.03 5.05
C SER A 137 -0.23 10.95 5.88
N VAL A 138 0.51 10.26 6.75
CA VAL A 138 -0.03 9.24 7.65
C VAL A 138 -1.00 9.88 8.64
N LEU A 139 -0.61 10.96 9.30
CA LEU A 139 -1.46 11.66 10.28
C LEU A 139 -2.70 12.29 9.66
N LYS A 140 -2.63 12.75 8.40
CA LYS A 140 -3.78 13.26 7.66
C LYS A 140 -4.78 12.16 7.30
N ARG A 141 -4.31 10.93 7.06
CA ARG A 141 -5.17 9.76 6.78
C ARG A 141 -5.83 9.22 8.05
N SER A 142 -5.21 9.41 9.21
CA SER A 142 -5.73 8.95 10.50
C SER A 142 -6.90 9.81 10.98
N LYS A 143 -8.08 9.19 11.11
CA LYS A 143 -9.32 9.85 11.50
C LYS A 143 -9.48 9.82 13.02
N GLY A 144 -9.57 11.00 13.63
CA GLY A 144 -9.70 11.16 15.08
C GLY A 144 -8.37 11.27 15.82
N SER A 145 -8.40 11.78 17.05
CA SER A 145 -7.19 12.01 17.86
C SER A 145 -6.55 10.71 18.34
N ALA A 146 -7.36 9.73 18.75
CA ALA A 146 -6.88 8.40 19.13
C ALA A 146 -6.11 7.71 18.00
N ALA A 147 -6.65 7.70 16.78
CA ALA A 147 -5.98 7.11 15.63
C ALA A 147 -4.70 7.85 15.22
N LYS A 148 -4.65 9.17 15.41
CA LYS A 148 -3.45 9.98 15.17
C LYS A 148 -2.35 9.62 16.17
N LEU A 149 -2.66 9.49 17.46
CA LEU A 149 -1.67 9.09 18.45
C LEU A 149 -1.17 7.67 18.18
N GLU A 150 -2.06 6.72 17.87
CA GLU A 150 -1.64 5.36 17.50
C GLU A 150 -0.73 5.35 16.26
N SER A 151 -1.01 6.23 15.30
CA SER A 151 -0.15 6.38 14.13
C SER A 151 1.22 6.96 14.48
N LEU A 152 1.30 7.91 15.43
CA LEU A 152 2.57 8.40 15.96
C LEU A 152 3.35 7.28 16.66
N PHE A 153 2.67 6.46 17.47
CA PHE A 153 3.31 5.33 18.16
C PHE A 153 3.88 4.32 17.17
N ARG A 154 3.12 4.02 16.10
CA ARG A 154 3.59 3.17 15.01
C ARG A 154 4.80 3.77 14.30
N LEU A 155 4.74 5.06 13.91
CA LEU A 155 5.84 5.75 13.24
C LEU A 155 7.11 5.79 14.10
N ALA A 156 6.97 6.01 15.40
CA ALA A 156 8.10 5.97 16.33
C ALA A 156 8.75 4.57 16.32
N LYS A 157 7.96 3.49 16.47
CA LYS A 157 8.46 2.10 16.40
C LYS A 157 9.08 1.74 15.04
N GLU A 158 8.57 2.29 13.95
CA GLU A 158 9.14 2.11 12.61
C GLU A 158 10.50 2.81 12.50
N SER A 159 10.58 4.07 12.93
CA SER A 159 11.85 4.82 12.95
C SER A 159 12.90 4.18 13.85
N GLU A 160 12.53 3.57 14.98
CA GLU A 160 13.47 2.84 15.82
C GLU A 160 13.99 1.57 15.17
N ARG A 161 13.13 0.85 14.43
CA ARG A 161 13.56 -0.35 13.69
C ARG A 161 14.53 0.03 12.58
N GLU A 162 14.23 1.10 11.85
CA GLU A 162 15.12 1.62 10.81
C GLU A 162 16.43 2.17 11.41
N ALA A 163 16.40 2.82 12.58
CA ALA A 163 17.61 3.30 13.26
C ALA A 163 18.55 2.15 13.65
N ARG A 164 18.02 1.04 14.16
CA ARG A 164 18.82 -0.15 14.47
C ARG A 164 19.48 -0.74 13.21
N ASP A 165 18.72 -0.83 12.11
CA ASP A 165 19.24 -1.31 10.82
C ASP A 165 20.33 -0.37 10.27
N LEU A 166 20.12 0.94 10.30
CA LEU A 166 21.11 1.93 9.85
C LEU A 166 22.38 1.93 10.71
N ALA A 167 22.25 1.80 12.03
CA ALA A 167 23.39 1.68 12.94
C ALA A 167 24.22 0.42 12.63
N SER A 168 23.56 -0.71 12.38
CA SER A 168 24.25 -1.96 12.02
C SER A 168 25.01 -1.87 10.68
N ARG A 169 24.55 -1.01 9.76
CA ARG A 169 25.17 -0.76 8.46
C ARG A 169 26.21 0.35 8.47
N GLY A 170 26.31 1.10 9.57
CA GLY A 170 27.18 2.28 9.68
C GLY A 170 26.76 3.46 8.81
N ASP A 171 25.48 3.57 8.43
CA ASP A 171 24.97 4.71 7.65
C ASP A 171 24.69 5.91 8.57
N VAL A 172 25.76 6.63 8.89
CA VAL A 172 25.75 7.72 9.87
C VAL A 172 24.83 8.86 9.47
N ARG A 173 24.89 9.27 8.19
CA ARG A 173 24.13 10.43 7.70
C ARG A 173 22.63 10.18 7.83
N ARG A 174 22.19 9.00 7.41
CA ARG A 174 20.76 8.65 7.46
C ARG A 174 20.30 8.39 8.88
N LEU A 175 21.16 7.81 9.73
CA LEU A 175 20.88 7.64 11.16
C LEU A 175 20.68 8.98 11.87
N ALA A 176 21.53 9.99 11.60
CA ALA A 176 21.40 11.32 12.19
C ALA A 176 20.10 12.03 11.78
N LEU A 177 19.70 11.89 10.50
CA LEU A 177 18.40 12.38 10.02
C LEU A 177 17.24 11.70 10.74
N LEU A 178 17.33 10.39 10.92
CA LEU A 178 16.30 9.61 11.58
C LEU A 178 16.21 9.91 13.08
N ALA A 179 17.35 10.15 13.75
CA ALA A 179 17.39 10.59 15.14
C ALA A 179 16.70 11.94 15.33
N SER A 180 16.98 12.90 14.43
CA SER A 180 16.33 14.22 14.43
C SER A 180 14.81 14.09 14.22
N PHE A 181 14.40 13.24 13.26
CA PHE A 181 12.99 12.95 13.02
C PHE A 181 12.31 12.29 14.23
N HIS A 182 12.98 11.34 14.88
CA HIS A 182 12.46 10.65 16.06
C HIS A 182 12.26 11.61 17.23
N GLN A 183 13.19 12.55 17.43
CA GLN A 183 13.07 13.60 18.43
C GLN A 183 11.88 14.53 18.14
N GLU A 184 11.58 14.85 16.87
CA GLU A 184 10.39 15.62 16.50
C GLU A 184 9.09 14.88 16.78
N LEU A 185 9.03 13.59 16.41
CA LEU A 185 7.88 12.71 16.64
C LEU A 185 7.53 12.60 18.13
N LEU A 186 8.54 12.30 18.97
CA LEU A 186 8.38 12.10 20.41
C LEU A 186 8.38 13.40 21.22
N GLY A 187 8.79 14.49 20.61
CA GLY A 187 8.74 15.83 21.18
C GLY A 187 7.42 16.52 20.87
N LYS A 188 7.45 17.40 19.86
CA LYS A 188 6.35 18.34 19.58
C LYS A 188 5.08 17.64 19.09
N ASP A 189 5.22 16.57 18.30
CA ASP A 189 4.06 15.89 17.73
C ASP A 189 3.32 15.07 18.79
N LEU A 190 4.07 14.42 19.69
CA LEU A 190 3.50 13.75 20.86
C LEU A 190 2.78 14.73 21.78
N ASP A 191 3.38 15.88 22.10
CA ASP A 191 2.74 16.91 22.94
C ASP A 191 1.42 17.38 22.32
N ARG A 192 1.43 17.66 21.02
CA ARG A 192 0.23 18.07 20.29
C ARG A 192 -0.83 16.97 20.27
N ALA A 193 -0.43 15.71 20.14
CA ALA A 193 -1.37 14.60 20.10
C ALA A 193 -2.00 14.35 21.48
N LEU A 194 -1.20 14.38 22.56
CA LEU A 194 -1.68 14.23 23.94
C LEU A 194 -2.65 15.34 24.34
N ALA A 195 -2.38 16.59 23.95
CA ALA A 195 -3.27 17.72 24.22
C ALA A 195 -4.65 17.60 23.55
N ASN A 196 -4.79 16.76 22.51
CA ASN A 196 -6.02 16.60 21.74
C ASN A 196 -6.65 15.20 21.89
N SER A 197 -6.06 14.29 22.66
CA SER A 197 -6.49 12.89 22.75
C SER A 197 -7.30 12.61 24.01
N PHE A 198 -8.61 12.78 23.95
CA PHE A 198 -9.52 12.54 25.07
C PHE A 198 -10.01 11.08 25.19
N ASP A 199 -9.92 10.28 24.12
CA ASP A 199 -10.53 8.94 24.02
C ASP A 199 -9.53 7.77 24.01
N ILE A 200 -8.31 7.96 24.52
CA ILE A 200 -7.30 6.89 24.47
C ILE A 200 -7.33 6.06 25.74
N SER A 201 -7.35 4.73 25.56
CA SER A 201 -7.26 3.79 26.69
C SER A 201 -5.96 3.98 27.45
N ARG A 202 -6.08 4.07 28.78
CA ARG A 202 -4.94 4.12 29.71
C ARG A 202 -3.99 2.94 29.54
N ASP A 203 -4.51 1.77 29.18
CA ASP A 203 -3.70 0.57 28.94
C ASP A 203 -2.77 0.79 27.75
N ARG A 204 -3.27 1.41 26.67
CA ARG A 204 -2.46 1.72 25.48
C ARG A 204 -1.35 2.73 25.77
N LEU A 205 -1.65 3.76 26.57
CA LEU A 205 -0.63 4.72 27.01
C LEU A 205 0.41 4.04 27.91
N THR A 206 -0.02 3.12 28.77
CA THR A 206 0.87 2.36 29.66
C THR A 206 1.80 1.45 28.85
N ASP A 207 1.26 0.69 27.89
CA ASP A 207 2.03 -0.15 26.97
C ASP A 207 3.07 0.68 26.21
N PHE A 208 2.66 1.81 25.63
CA PHE A 208 3.58 2.67 24.91
C PHE A 208 4.65 3.29 25.81
N THR A 209 4.29 3.66 27.05
CA THR A 209 5.24 4.16 28.06
C THR A 209 6.28 3.09 28.40
N GLN A 210 5.87 1.85 28.62
CA GLN A 210 6.80 0.74 28.86
C GLN A 210 7.70 0.50 27.66
N ASP A 211 7.15 0.58 26.44
CA ASP A 211 7.93 0.46 25.21
C ASP A 211 8.95 1.60 25.05
N ARG A 212 8.64 2.84 25.51
CA ARG A 212 9.62 3.94 25.53
C ARG A 212 10.78 3.66 26.48
N SER A 213 10.48 3.14 27.67
CA SER A 213 11.49 2.77 28.66
C SER A 213 12.43 1.68 28.13
N ARG A 214 11.87 0.65 27.49
CA ARG A 214 12.66 -0.40 26.83
C ARG A 214 13.50 0.16 25.69
N ALA A 215 12.93 1.02 24.85
CA ALA A 215 13.65 1.65 23.75
C ALA A 215 14.84 2.48 24.25
N GLU A 216 14.67 3.27 25.32
CA GLU A 216 15.76 4.04 25.92
C GLU A 216 16.94 3.13 26.33
N SER A 217 16.65 2.08 27.08
CA SER A 217 17.68 1.13 27.54
C SER A 217 18.32 0.36 26.39
N ASP A 218 17.54 0.00 25.36
CA ASP A 218 18.06 -0.63 24.14
C ASP A 218 19.02 0.28 23.39
N PHE A 219 18.64 1.54 23.16
CA PHE A 219 19.45 2.49 22.41
C PHE A 219 20.69 2.95 23.19
N GLN A 220 20.63 3.01 24.52
CA GLN A 220 21.84 3.20 25.35
C GLN A 220 22.81 2.03 25.22
N ARG A 221 22.31 0.79 25.26
CA ARG A 221 23.15 -0.40 25.04
C ARG A 221 23.75 -0.41 23.64
N LEU A 222 22.96 -0.05 22.63
CA LEU A 222 23.43 0.04 21.25
C LEU A 222 24.47 1.15 21.09
N ALA A 223 24.26 2.32 21.71
CA ALA A 223 25.24 3.40 21.72
C ALA A 223 26.58 2.96 22.32
N ALA A 224 26.54 2.24 23.45
CA ALA A 224 27.75 1.70 24.08
C ALA A 224 28.49 0.68 23.19
N GLN A 225 27.78 -0.09 22.37
CA GLN A 225 28.40 -1.00 21.38
C GLN A 225 29.10 -0.26 20.24
N HIS A 226 28.69 0.99 19.98
CA HIS A 226 29.26 1.86 18.96
C HIS A 226 30.12 2.98 19.56
N ALA A 227 30.70 2.77 20.75
CA ALA A 227 31.51 3.78 21.46
C ALA A 227 32.69 4.31 20.62
N ASP A 228 33.25 3.48 19.74
CA ASP A 228 34.35 3.85 18.85
C ASP A 228 33.91 4.71 17.64
N GLN A 229 32.61 4.92 17.45
CA GLN A 229 32.01 5.68 16.34
C GLN A 229 31.18 6.84 16.89
N PRO A 230 31.80 8.02 17.14
CA PRO A 230 31.16 9.11 17.89
C PRO A 230 29.89 9.65 17.22
N GLU A 231 29.84 9.68 15.89
CA GLU A 231 28.68 10.19 15.14
C GLU A 231 27.47 9.23 15.22
N VAL A 232 27.73 7.92 15.21
CA VAL A 232 26.69 6.89 15.41
C VAL A 232 26.22 6.93 16.85
N LEU A 233 27.15 6.93 17.80
CA LEU A 233 26.87 7.03 19.23
C LEU A 233 25.97 8.22 19.54
N GLN A 234 26.32 9.42 19.06
CA GLN A 234 25.53 10.63 19.30
C GLN A 234 24.10 10.50 18.77
N SER A 235 23.92 9.92 17.59
CA SER A 235 22.60 9.74 16.99
C SER A 235 21.75 8.74 17.79
N LEU A 236 22.34 7.65 18.29
CA LEU A 236 21.67 6.66 19.12
C LEU A 236 21.33 7.21 20.52
N GLU A 237 22.21 8.00 21.11
CA GLU A 237 21.96 8.70 22.37
C GLU A 237 20.82 9.70 22.25
N LEU A 238 20.73 10.44 21.14
CA LEU A 238 19.60 11.34 20.87
C LEU A 238 18.27 10.58 20.84
N ILE A 239 18.23 9.40 20.20
CA ILE A 239 17.03 8.55 20.17
C ILE A 239 16.68 8.04 21.57
N ALA A 240 17.67 7.62 22.35
CA ALA A 240 17.46 7.18 23.73
C ALA A 240 16.92 8.31 24.63
N GLN A 241 17.50 9.50 24.53
CA GLN A 241 17.05 10.68 25.27
C GLN A 241 15.63 11.10 24.88
N ALA A 242 15.30 11.09 23.57
CA ALA A 242 13.94 11.36 23.10
C ALA A 242 12.93 10.34 23.64
N SER A 243 13.31 9.06 23.69
CA SER A 243 12.48 8.00 24.27
C SER A 243 12.23 8.22 25.77
N LYS A 244 13.28 8.56 26.53
CA LYS A 244 13.18 8.91 27.96
C LYS A 244 12.25 10.09 28.21
N ALA A 245 12.41 11.16 27.42
CA ALA A 245 11.59 12.35 27.55
C ALA A 245 10.12 12.05 27.25
N ALA A 246 9.84 11.23 26.22
CA ALA A 246 8.48 10.79 25.92
C ALA A 246 7.88 9.93 27.03
N GLU A 247 8.63 9.00 27.61
CA GLU A 247 8.20 8.19 28.75
C GLU A 247 7.74 9.09 29.92
N GLN A 248 8.54 10.10 30.26
CA GLN A 248 8.21 11.03 31.34
C GLN A 248 6.94 11.83 31.04
N LYS A 249 6.79 12.33 29.81
CA LYS A 249 5.59 13.05 29.37
C LYS A 249 4.33 12.19 29.43
N LEU A 250 4.42 10.94 28.97
CA LEU A 250 3.30 10.00 29.01
C LEU A 250 2.89 9.68 30.44
N ARG A 251 3.86 9.48 31.35
CA ARG A 251 3.57 9.28 32.78
C ARG A 251 2.87 10.49 33.40
N GLN A 252 3.33 11.70 33.08
CA GLN A 252 2.69 12.94 33.54
C GLN A 252 1.25 13.06 33.03
N ALA A 253 1.03 12.76 31.74
CA ALA A 253 -0.29 12.80 31.11
C ALA A 253 -1.27 11.76 31.68
N MET A 254 -0.80 10.65 32.26
CA MET A 254 -1.64 9.64 32.92
C MET A 254 -1.88 9.92 34.42
N ALA A 255 -1.10 10.84 35.01
CA ALA A 255 -1.17 11.19 36.42
C ALA A 255 -2.05 12.42 36.70
N GLY A 256 -2.18 13.33 35.72
CA GLY A 256 -3.15 14.42 35.73
C GLY A 256 -4.52 13.98 35.23
#